data_AF-A0A971W4Z7-F1
#
_entry.id   AF-A0A971W4Z7-F1
#
_cell.length_a   1.000
_cell.length_b   1.000
_cell.length_c   1.000
_cell.angle_alpha   90.00
_cell.angle_beta   90.00
_cell.angle_gamma   90.00
#
_symmetry.space_group_name_H-M   'P 1'
#
loop_
_entity.id
_entity.type
_entity.pdbx_description
1 polymer ?
#
loop_
_entity_poly.entity_id
_entity_poly.type
_entity_poly.pdbx_seq_one_letter_code
_entity_poly.pdbx_strand_id
1 'polypeptide(L)'
;MLDDRHLRKMTDDVGMLQFCQLGLPDAGSGYTLDDNARALMVALFIDDGLDLALKYARFMQKAQQPDGSWSNLFKNGRFYAQFNSEDSVGRALLACSLAMYSPDRELTMLCKQMFSANVVKVSEFRSPRGLAYALLASCKNPDPKHFNQHLFTRLTDRLLALYDRCHSRDWYWFEDYLTYCNGIIP
;
A
#
# COMPACT_ATOMS: atom_id res chain seq x y z
N MET A 1 16.40 18.45 4.00
CA MET A 1 16.57 17.07 4.48
C MET A 1 15.34 16.71 5.30
N LEU A 2 14.70 15.58 5.02
CA LEU A 2 13.55 15.09 5.79
C LEU A 2 14.03 14.68 7.19
N ASP A 3 13.30 15.06 8.24
CA ASP A 3 13.56 14.58 9.60
C ASP A 3 12.91 13.22 9.80
N ASP A 4 13.72 12.16 9.84
CA ASP A 4 13.30 10.77 9.93
C ASP A 4 13.43 10.16 11.34
N ARG A 5 13.75 10.98 12.36
CA ARG A 5 13.98 10.51 13.75
C ARG A 5 12.78 9.76 14.31
N HIS A 6 11.56 10.24 14.07
CA HIS A 6 10.36 9.57 14.56
C HIS A 6 10.06 8.28 13.77
N LEU A 7 10.29 8.27 12.45
CA LEU A 7 10.14 7.07 11.63
C LEU A 7 11.06 5.95 12.12
N ARG A 8 12.34 6.27 12.38
CA ARG A 8 13.30 5.33 12.96
C ARG A 8 12.88 4.85 14.35
N LYS A 9 12.33 5.74 15.18
CA LYS A 9 11.82 5.36 16.51
C LYS A 9 10.63 4.40 16.42
N MET A 10 9.77 4.57 15.43
CA MET A 10 8.60 3.72 15.17
C MET A 10 8.95 2.40 14.47
N THR A 11 10.22 2.17 14.16
CA THR A 11 10.69 1.02 13.38
C THR A 11 11.61 0.16 14.20
N ASP A 12 11.30 -1.13 14.27
CA ASP A 12 12.15 -2.15 14.90
C ASP A 12 12.65 -3.16 13.86
N ASP A 13 13.12 -4.34 14.25
CA ASP A 13 13.64 -5.32 13.29
C ASP A 13 12.58 -6.04 12.46
N VAL A 14 11.31 -5.97 12.87
CA VAL A 14 10.18 -6.55 12.14
C VAL A 14 9.65 -5.59 11.09
N GLY A 15 9.52 -4.30 11.43
CA GLY A 15 8.99 -3.27 10.53
C GLY A 15 8.48 -2.04 11.27
N MET A 16 7.60 -1.29 10.61
CA MET A 16 6.93 -0.12 11.18
C MET A 16 5.80 -0.55 12.13
N LEU A 17 5.86 -0.06 13.38
CA LEU A 17 4.81 -0.22 14.38
C LEU A 17 3.58 0.65 14.04
N GLN A 18 2.40 0.14 14.31
CA GLN A 18 1.14 0.80 13.97
C GLN A 18 0.85 2.04 14.81
N PHE A 19 1.04 1.97 16.14
CA PHE A 19 0.63 3.06 17.04
C PHE A 19 1.76 3.54 17.95
N CYS A 20 1.59 4.77 18.45
CA CYS A 20 2.38 5.33 19.52
C CYS A 20 1.48 6.09 20.50
N GLN A 21 1.96 6.24 21.73
CA GLN A 21 1.40 7.18 22.70
C GLN A 21 2.32 8.38 22.79
N LEU A 22 1.81 9.54 22.38
CA LEU A 22 2.61 10.76 22.16
C LEU A 22 3.71 10.52 21.14
N GLY A 23 4.94 10.26 21.59
CA GLY A 23 6.08 9.90 20.74
C GLY A 23 6.71 8.57 21.11
N LEU A 24 6.09 7.77 21.97
CA LEU A 24 6.58 6.47 22.42
C LEU A 24 5.87 5.36 21.63
N PRO A 25 6.59 4.58 20.81
CA PRO A 25 6.00 3.48 20.06
C PRO A 25 5.30 2.47 20.98
N ASP A 26 4.15 1.98 20.56
CA ASP A 26 3.43 0.90 21.23
C ASP A 26 3.76 -0.43 20.56
N ALA A 27 4.72 -1.18 21.10
CA ALA A 27 5.06 -2.51 20.60
C ALA A 27 3.87 -3.49 20.63
N GLY A 28 2.87 -3.24 21.49
CA GLY A 28 1.64 -4.04 21.58
C GLY A 28 0.66 -3.81 20.43
N SER A 29 0.82 -2.76 19.62
CA SER A 29 -0.05 -2.51 18.46
C SER A 29 0.18 -3.54 17.35
N GLY A 30 1.41 -4.06 17.24
CA GLY A 30 1.84 -4.85 16.10
C GLY A 30 2.09 -3.98 14.86
N TYR A 31 2.01 -4.61 13.70
CA TYR A 31 2.45 -4.07 12.41
C TYR A 31 1.37 -4.29 11.37
N THR A 32 1.18 -3.33 10.48
CA THR A 32 0.23 -3.46 9.37
C THR A 32 0.93 -3.37 8.02
N LEU A 33 0.30 -4.00 7.02
CA LEU A 33 0.73 -3.87 5.64
C LEU A 33 0.70 -2.41 5.19
N ASP A 34 -0.34 -1.66 5.56
CA ASP A 34 -0.51 -0.29 5.10
C ASP A 34 0.43 0.72 5.78
N ASP A 35 0.80 0.52 7.04
CA ASP A 35 1.85 1.34 7.68
C ASP A 35 3.22 1.05 7.06
N ASN A 36 3.56 -0.22 6.84
CA ASN A 36 4.84 -0.59 6.22
C ASN A 36 4.91 -0.16 4.75
N ALA A 37 3.80 -0.22 4.00
CA ALA A 37 3.73 0.30 2.64
C ALA A 37 3.98 1.82 2.60
N ARG A 38 3.35 2.58 3.50
CA ARG A 38 3.59 4.04 3.61
C ARG A 38 5.02 4.36 4.05
N ALA A 39 5.54 3.61 5.02
CA ALA A 39 6.90 3.77 5.51
C ALA A 39 7.93 3.45 4.41
N LEU A 40 7.67 2.43 3.57
CA LEU A 40 8.46 2.15 2.37
C LEU A 40 8.46 3.35 1.42
N MET A 41 7.30 3.91 1.08
CA MET A 41 7.22 5.09 0.21
C MET A 41 8.05 6.25 0.74
N VAL A 42 8.02 6.51 2.06
CA VAL A 42 8.83 7.58 2.69
C VAL A 42 10.33 7.27 2.64
N ALA A 43 10.72 6.02 2.94
CA ALA A 43 12.12 5.60 2.95
C ALA A 43 12.82 5.76 1.59
N LEU A 44 12.07 5.68 0.49
CA LEU A 44 12.61 5.94 -0.86
C LEU A 44 13.10 7.39 -1.06
N PHE A 45 12.68 8.34 -0.22
CA PHE A 45 13.07 9.75 -0.29
C PHE A 45 13.97 10.20 0.87
N ILE A 46 14.38 9.27 1.74
CA ILE A 46 15.31 9.54 2.83
C ILE A 46 16.74 9.29 2.34
N ASP A 47 17.64 10.24 2.60
CA ASP A 47 19.07 10.05 2.38
C ASP A 47 19.57 8.85 3.21
N ASP A 48 20.27 7.91 2.58
CA ASP A 48 20.66 6.62 3.20
C ASP A 48 19.48 5.81 3.77
N GLY A 49 18.30 5.93 3.14
CA GLY A 49 17.06 5.24 3.54
C GLY A 49 16.94 3.76 3.13
N LEU A 50 17.93 3.20 2.43
CA LEU A 50 17.83 1.85 1.84
C LEU A 50 17.57 0.76 2.89
N ASP A 51 18.22 0.83 4.05
CA ASP A 51 18.03 -0.15 5.12
C ASP A 51 16.59 -0.15 5.65
N LEU A 52 15.98 1.04 5.76
CA LEU A 52 14.57 1.18 6.12
C LEU A 52 13.67 0.63 5.02
N ALA A 53 13.95 0.97 3.76
CA ALA A 53 13.17 0.49 2.62
C ALA A 53 13.16 -1.04 2.53
N LEU A 54 14.33 -1.68 2.63
CA LEU A 54 14.45 -3.15 2.64
C LEU A 54 13.71 -3.78 3.82
N LYS A 55 13.78 -3.17 5.00
CA LYS A 55 13.07 -3.64 6.20
C LYS A 55 11.56 -3.64 6.00
N TYR A 56 10.99 -2.55 5.49
CA TYR A 56 9.55 -2.48 5.22
C TYR A 56 9.13 -3.40 4.07
N ALA A 57 9.93 -3.51 3.00
CA ALA A 57 9.65 -4.43 1.90
C ALA A 57 9.68 -5.90 2.34
N ARG A 58 10.63 -6.28 3.20
CA ARG A 58 10.70 -7.64 3.78
C ARG A 58 9.51 -7.94 4.69
N PHE A 59 9.03 -6.96 5.47
CA PHE A 59 7.78 -7.11 6.21
C PHE A 59 6.59 -7.37 5.25
N MET A 60 6.46 -6.56 4.20
CA MET A 60 5.41 -6.72 3.20
C MET A 60 5.49 -8.10 2.51
N GLN A 61 6.69 -8.59 2.23
CA GLN A 61 6.89 -9.93 1.68
C GLN A 61 6.44 -11.02 2.66
N LYS A 62 6.81 -10.90 3.94
CA LYS A 62 6.35 -11.81 5.00
C LYS A 62 4.83 -11.82 5.15
N ALA A 63 4.16 -10.69 4.90
CA ALA A 63 2.72 -10.57 4.93
C ALA A 63 2.01 -11.22 3.72
N GLN A 64 2.73 -11.46 2.62
CA GLN A 64 2.19 -12.06 1.41
C GLN A 64 2.05 -13.58 1.58
N GLN A 65 0.87 -14.09 1.24
CA GLN A 65 0.54 -15.51 1.28
C GLN A 65 1.01 -16.22 -0.01
N PRO A 66 1.15 -17.56 0.01
CA PRO A 66 1.55 -18.32 -1.17
C PRO A 66 0.64 -18.12 -2.39
N ASP A 67 -0.64 -17.78 -2.19
CA ASP A 67 -1.59 -17.49 -3.26
C ASP A 67 -1.48 -16.06 -3.81
N GLY A 68 -0.56 -15.24 -3.27
CA GLY A 68 -0.35 -13.84 -3.61
C GLY A 68 -1.24 -12.84 -2.87
N SER A 69 -2.21 -13.29 -2.07
CA SER A 69 -2.98 -12.40 -1.21
C SER A 69 -2.11 -11.83 -0.07
N TRP A 70 -2.52 -10.72 0.52
CA TRP A 70 -1.82 -10.15 1.68
C TRP A 70 -2.67 -10.22 2.94
N SER A 71 -2.02 -10.52 4.06
CA SER A 71 -2.58 -10.28 5.39
C SER A 71 -2.17 -8.90 5.88
N ASN A 72 -3.11 -8.15 6.47
CA ASN A 72 -2.82 -6.80 6.93
C ASN A 72 -2.13 -6.78 8.30
N LEU A 73 -2.79 -7.28 9.35
CA LEU A 73 -2.31 -7.15 10.72
C LEU A 73 -1.43 -8.34 11.13
N PHE A 74 -0.19 -8.06 11.54
CA PHE A 74 0.70 -8.98 12.25
C PHE A 74 0.82 -8.57 13.71
N LYS A 75 0.41 -9.45 14.64
CA LYS A 75 0.46 -9.19 16.08
C LYS A 75 0.61 -10.48 16.87
N ASN A 76 1.40 -10.48 17.94
CA ASN A 76 1.67 -11.65 18.78
C ASN A 76 2.11 -12.89 17.97
N GLY A 77 3.01 -12.68 16.99
CA GLY A 77 3.59 -13.77 16.20
C GLY A 77 2.70 -14.34 15.09
N ARG A 78 1.50 -13.80 14.86
CA ARG A 78 0.56 -14.31 13.84
C ARG A 78 -0.14 -13.23 13.04
N PHE A 79 -0.62 -13.60 11.86
CA PHE A 79 -1.43 -12.75 10.99
C PHE A 79 -2.93 -12.89 11.29
N TYR A 80 -3.68 -11.78 11.13
CA TYR A 80 -5.12 -11.73 11.33
C TYR A 80 -5.83 -11.23 10.07
N ALA A 81 -6.38 -12.17 9.29
CA ALA A 81 -7.01 -11.87 8.01
C ALA A 81 -8.29 -11.00 8.11
N GLN A 82 -8.93 -10.94 9.27
CA GLN A 82 -10.16 -10.16 9.48
C GLN A 82 -9.96 -8.64 9.34
N PHE A 83 -8.70 -8.16 9.39
CA PHE A 83 -8.34 -6.75 9.21
C PHE A 83 -7.80 -6.46 7.81
N ASN A 84 -7.90 -7.41 6.89
CA ASN A 84 -7.51 -7.21 5.50
C ASN A 84 -8.45 -6.20 4.85
N SER A 85 -7.87 -5.27 4.11
CA SER A 85 -8.63 -4.28 3.34
C SER A 85 -8.02 -4.10 1.96
N GLU A 86 -8.87 -3.79 0.99
CA GLU A 86 -8.43 -3.46 -0.37
C GLU A 86 -7.56 -2.20 -0.38
N ASP A 87 -7.79 -1.27 0.55
CA ASP A 87 -6.95 -0.08 0.74
C ASP A 87 -5.52 -0.45 1.14
N SER A 88 -5.35 -1.35 2.12
CA SER A 88 -4.02 -1.82 2.54
C SER A 88 -3.27 -2.50 1.39
N VAL A 89 -3.98 -3.31 0.58
CA VAL A 89 -3.39 -3.97 -0.59
C VAL A 89 -3.04 -2.97 -1.69
N GLY A 90 -3.92 -2.01 -1.98
CA GLY A 90 -3.66 -0.96 -2.97
C GLY A 90 -2.42 -0.14 -2.62
N ARG A 91 -2.26 0.24 -1.34
CA ARG A 91 -1.07 0.95 -0.85
C ARG A 91 0.20 0.11 -1.02
N ALA A 92 0.14 -1.19 -0.71
CA ALA A 92 1.26 -2.10 -0.89
C ALA A 92 1.69 -2.19 -2.35
N LEU A 93 0.74 -2.26 -3.29
CA LEU A 93 1.02 -2.25 -4.72
C LEU A 93 1.66 -0.94 -5.17
N LEU A 94 1.15 0.20 -4.73
CA LEU A 94 1.74 1.50 -5.05
C LEU A 94 3.17 1.61 -4.50
N ALA A 95 3.41 1.14 -3.28
CA ALA A 95 4.73 1.15 -2.67
C ALA A 95 5.71 0.28 -3.46
N CYS A 96 5.27 -0.91 -3.90
CA CYS A 96 6.07 -1.77 -4.76
C CYS A 96 6.41 -1.09 -6.09
N SER A 97 5.43 -0.48 -6.77
CA SER A 97 5.67 0.24 -8.04
C SER A 97 6.70 1.35 -7.90
N LEU A 98 6.63 2.14 -6.83
CA LEU A 98 7.60 3.21 -6.57
C LEU A 98 8.99 2.65 -6.23
N ALA A 99 9.05 1.60 -5.40
CA ALA A 99 10.32 0.98 -4.98
C ALA A 99 11.06 0.29 -6.14
N MET A 100 10.37 -0.09 -7.22
CA MET A 100 11.00 -0.65 -8.43
C MET A 100 11.85 0.37 -9.21
N TYR A 101 11.80 1.67 -8.88
CA TYR A 101 12.74 2.66 -9.42
C TYR A 101 14.07 2.75 -8.64
N SER A 102 14.18 2.03 -7.51
CA SER A 102 15.40 2.03 -6.71
C SER A 102 16.61 1.53 -7.52
N PRO A 103 17.81 2.11 -7.35
CA PRO A 103 19.03 1.55 -7.91
C PRO A 103 19.43 0.22 -7.24
N ASP A 104 18.88 -0.07 -6.05
CA ASP A 104 19.15 -1.31 -5.35
C ASP A 104 18.40 -2.50 -5.98
N ARG A 105 19.16 -3.55 -6.29
CA ARG A 105 18.65 -4.72 -7.00
C ARG A 105 17.77 -5.60 -6.11
N GLU A 106 18.09 -5.74 -4.82
CA GLU A 106 17.31 -6.57 -3.91
C GLU A 106 15.90 -5.99 -3.75
N LEU A 107 15.81 -4.71 -3.40
CA LEU A 107 14.55 -4.01 -3.20
C LEU A 107 13.67 -4.06 -4.46
N THR A 108 14.27 -3.82 -5.62
CA THR A 108 13.58 -3.88 -6.92
C THR A 108 13.02 -5.28 -7.19
N MET A 109 13.81 -6.34 -6.97
CA MET A 109 13.35 -7.71 -7.20
C MET A 109 12.25 -8.13 -6.22
N LEU A 110 12.38 -7.80 -4.93
CA LEU A 110 11.35 -8.08 -3.91
C LEU A 110 10.01 -7.43 -4.29
N CYS A 111 10.04 -6.14 -4.62
CA CYS A 111 8.84 -5.40 -4.99
C CYS A 111 8.21 -5.90 -6.30
N LYS A 112 9.04 -6.26 -7.30
CA LYS A 112 8.55 -6.82 -8.57
C LYS A 112 7.83 -8.15 -8.37
N GLN A 113 8.39 -9.04 -7.55
CA GLN A 113 7.77 -10.33 -7.23
C GLN A 113 6.44 -10.15 -6.51
N MET A 114 6.44 -9.32 -5.45
CA MET A 114 5.26 -9.00 -4.66
C MET A 114 4.13 -8.41 -5.51
N PHE A 115 4.45 -7.43 -6.36
CA PHE A 115 3.49 -6.80 -7.26
C PHE A 115 2.88 -7.83 -8.22
N SER A 116 3.73 -8.63 -8.88
CA SER A 116 3.29 -9.63 -9.86
C SER A 116 2.38 -10.69 -9.26
N ALA A 117 2.63 -11.10 -8.01
CA ALA A 117 1.83 -12.11 -7.31
C ALA A 117 0.41 -11.62 -6.97
N ASN A 118 0.19 -10.32 -6.81
CA ASN A 118 -1.09 -9.78 -6.37
C ASN A 118 -1.88 -9.01 -7.45
N VAL A 119 -1.20 -8.37 -8.40
CA VAL A 119 -1.82 -7.38 -9.32
C VAL A 119 -3.07 -7.88 -10.03
N VAL A 120 -3.18 -9.17 -10.36
CA VAL A 120 -4.38 -9.70 -11.03
C VAL A 120 -5.61 -9.73 -10.11
N LYS A 121 -5.43 -9.85 -8.79
CA LYS A 121 -6.51 -9.95 -7.81
C LYS A 121 -7.25 -8.62 -7.61
N VAL A 122 -6.65 -7.50 -8.00
CA VAL A 122 -7.32 -6.17 -7.91
C VAL A 122 -8.55 -6.08 -8.81
N SER A 123 -8.72 -7.01 -9.77
CA SER A 123 -9.94 -7.12 -10.57
C SER A 123 -11.21 -7.32 -9.74
N GLU A 124 -11.07 -7.77 -8.50
CA GLU A 124 -12.16 -8.02 -7.57
C GLU A 124 -12.45 -6.84 -6.63
N PHE A 125 -11.64 -5.78 -6.67
CA PHE A 125 -11.79 -4.63 -5.77
C PHE A 125 -13.10 -3.87 -5.99
N ARG A 126 -13.67 -3.39 -4.88
CA ARG A 126 -14.93 -2.63 -4.83
C ARG A 126 -14.80 -1.31 -4.07
N SER A 127 -13.83 -1.20 -3.17
CA SER A 127 -13.56 0.00 -2.40
C SER A 127 -13.01 1.11 -3.33
N PRO A 128 -13.57 2.34 -3.29
CA PRO A 128 -13.06 3.46 -4.08
C PRO A 128 -11.57 3.71 -3.85
N ARG A 129 -11.13 3.67 -2.58
CA ARG A 129 -9.72 3.84 -2.17
C ARG A 129 -8.82 2.74 -2.74
N GLY A 130 -9.21 1.47 -2.58
CA GLY A 130 -8.48 0.33 -3.14
C GLY A 130 -8.32 0.43 -4.66
N LEU A 131 -9.42 0.78 -5.37
CA LEU A 131 -9.41 1.02 -6.82
C LEU A 131 -8.46 2.15 -7.21
N ALA A 132 -8.54 3.29 -6.55
CA ALA A 132 -7.70 4.45 -6.81
C ALA A 132 -6.20 4.14 -6.59
N TYR A 133 -5.85 3.48 -5.48
CA TYR A 133 -4.48 3.05 -5.23
C TYR A 133 -3.98 2.03 -6.26
N ALA A 134 -4.80 1.06 -6.67
CA ALA A 134 -4.43 0.08 -7.69
C ALA A 134 -4.18 0.76 -9.06
N LEU A 135 -5.03 1.71 -9.46
CA LEU A 135 -4.85 2.50 -10.67
C LEU A 135 -3.55 3.31 -10.64
N LEU A 136 -3.27 3.98 -9.53
CA LEU A 136 -2.01 4.70 -9.34
C LEU A 136 -0.80 3.75 -9.38
N ALA A 137 -0.89 2.59 -8.75
CA ALA A 137 0.17 1.58 -8.78
C ALA A 137 0.45 1.11 -10.22
N SER A 138 -0.58 0.92 -11.04
CA SER A 138 -0.42 0.62 -12.47
C SER A 138 0.26 1.76 -13.24
N CYS A 139 -0.15 3.02 -13.02
CA CYS A 139 0.46 4.18 -13.68
C CYS A 139 1.91 4.43 -13.26
N LYS A 140 2.27 4.09 -12.02
CA LYS A 140 3.61 4.29 -11.46
C LYS A 140 4.52 3.09 -11.65
N ASN A 141 4.08 2.01 -12.30
CA ASN A 141 4.94 0.85 -12.51
C ASN A 141 5.99 1.17 -13.61
N PRO A 142 7.29 0.97 -13.38
CA PRO A 142 8.32 1.25 -14.39
C PRO A 142 8.37 0.25 -15.54
N ASP A 143 7.77 -0.95 -15.39
CA ASP A 143 7.79 -1.98 -16.42
C ASP A 143 6.49 -1.92 -17.25
N PRO A 144 6.54 -1.42 -18.50
CA PRO A 144 5.35 -1.29 -19.34
C PRO A 144 4.70 -2.64 -19.65
N LYS A 145 5.42 -3.76 -19.50
CA LYS A 145 4.85 -5.11 -19.69
C LYS A 145 3.86 -5.48 -18.59
N HIS A 146 3.94 -4.84 -17.43
CA HIS A 146 2.98 -5.04 -16.34
C HIS A 146 1.72 -4.18 -16.49
N PHE A 147 1.67 -3.27 -17.47
CA PHE A 147 0.46 -2.51 -17.76
C PHE A 147 -0.56 -3.38 -18.48
N ASN A 148 -1.62 -3.77 -17.76
CA ASN A 148 -2.76 -4.47 -18.34
C ASN A 148 -3.88 -3.47 -18.63
N GLN A 149 -4.03 -3.08 -19.89
CA GLN A 149 -5.01 -2.09 -20.30
C GLN A 149 -6.46 -2.50 -20.00
N HIS A 150 -6.80 -3.79 -20.17
CA HIS A 150 -8.14 -4.28 -19.86
C HIS A 150 -8.46 -4.18 -18.36
N LEU A 151 -7.49 -4.52 -17.50
CA LEU A 151 -7.64 -4.35 -16.05
C LEU A 151 -7.77 -2.87 -15.69
N PHE A 152 -6.90 -2.02 -16.22
CA PHE A 152 -6.91 -0.58 -15.97
C PHE A 152 -8.25 0.07 -16.34
N THR A 153 -8.78 -0.23 -17.53
CA THR A 153 -10.11 0.25 -17.96
C THR A 153 -11.19 -0.25 -17.02
N ARG A 154 -11.19 -1.54 -16.66
CA ARG A 154 -12.19 -2.11 -15.74
C ARG A 154 -12.20 -1.42 -14.38
N LEU A 155 -11.04 -1.14 -13.78
CA LEU A 155 -10.96 -0.45 -12.49
C LEU A 155 -11.45 1.00 -12.60
N THR A 156 -11.09 1.68 -13.69
CA THR A 156 -11.54 3.04 -14.00
C THR A 156 -13.06 3.09 -14.13
N ASP A 157 -13.65 2.19 -14.93
CA ASP A 157 -15.10 2.12 -15.13
C ASP A 157 -15.85 1.87 -13.83
N ARG A 158 -15.32 1.02 -12.94
CA ARG A 158 -15.90 0.82 -11.60
C ARG A 158 -15.87 2.09 -10.78
N LEU A 159 -14.74 2.80 -10.77
CA LEU A 159 -14.61 4.03 -10.00
C LEU A 159 -15.53 5.14 -10.54
N LEU A 160 -15.65 5.28 -11.86
CA LEU A 160 -16.60 6.19 -12.49
C LEU A 160 -18.06 5.82 -12.15
N ALA A 161 -18.41 4.53 -12.19
CA ALA A 161 -19.75 4.08 -11.81
C ALA A 161 -20.09 4.38 -10.33
N LEU A 162 -19.10 4.36 -9.44
CA LEU A 162 -19.28 4.79 -8.05
C LEU A 162 -19.61 6.29 -7.97
N TYR A 163 -18.87 7.12 -8.72
CA TYR A 163 -19.14 8.56 -8.81
C TYR A 163 -20.51 8.85 -9.40
N ASP A 164 -20.84 8.26 -10.55
CA ASP A 164 -22.12 8.48 -11.24
C ASP A 164 -23.32 8.13 -10.35
N ARG A 165 -23.17 7.12 -9.50
CA ARG A 165 -24.23 6.69 -8.58
C ARG A 165 -24.38 7.60 -7.35
N CYS A 166 -23.28 8.09 -6.79
CA CYS A 166 -23.29 8.78 -5.50
C CYS A 166 -23.30 10.31 -5.64
N HIS A 167 -22.76 10.87 -6.72
CA HIS A 167 -22.69 12.31 -6.88
C HIS A 167 -24.08 12.93 -7.03
N SER A 168 -24.22 14.16 -6.52
CA SER A 168 -25.40 14.98 -6.68
C SER A 168 -24.98 16.46 -6.77
N ARG A 169 -25.96 17.37 -6.84
CA ARG A 169 -25.69 18.81 -7.00
C ARG A 169 -24.73 19.36 -5.94
N ASP A 170 -24.82 18.88 -4.71
CA ASP A 170 -24.05 19.37 -3.56
C ASP A 170 -23.11 18.29 -2.99
N TRP A 171 -22.89 17.20 -3.73
CA TRP A 171 -22.07 16.07 -3.30
C TRP A 171 -21.23 15.52 -4.45
N TYR A 172 -19.92 15.66 -4.38
CA TYR A 172 -18.98 15.29 -5.45
C TYR A 172 -18.13 14.09 -5.09
N TRP A 173 -18.69 13.11 -4.37
CA TRP A 173 -17.94 11.97 -3.86
C TRP A 173 -18.48 10.63 -4.36
N PHE A 174 -17.58 9.65 -4.35
CA PHE A 174 -17.75 8.29 -4.88
C PHE A 174 -18.51 7.36 -3.92
N GLU A 175 -18.93 7.88 -2.77
CA GLU A 175 -19.66 7.19 -1.71
C GLU A 175 -20.64 8.18 -1.08
N ASP A 176 -21.69 7.69 -0.42
CA ASP A 176 -22.72 8.53 0.22
C ASP A 176 -22.24 9.19 1.54
N TYR A 177 -20.96 9.04 1.88
CA TYR A 177 -20.34 9.56 3.09
C TYR A 177 -18.86 9.90 2.84
N LEU A 178 -18.28 10.74 3.71
CA LEU A 178 -16.85 11.01 3.72
C LEU A 178 -16.14 10.20 4.79
N THR A 179 -14.98 9.66 4.45
CA THR A 179 -14.08 9.04 5.42
C THR A 179 -12.61 9.31 5.06
N TYR A 180 -11.67 8.55 5.59
CA TYR A 180 -10.24 8.80 5.42
C TYR A 180 -9.77 8.66 3.96
N CYS A 181 -8.64 9.29 3.65
CA CYS A 181 -7.92 9.17 2.37
C CYS A 181 -8.71 9.46 1.10
N ASN A 182 -9.77 10.27 1.14
CA ASN A 182 -10.52 10.60 -0.09
C ASN A 182 -9.67 11.37 -1.13
N GLY A 183 -8.61 12.08 -0.71
CA GLY A 183 -7.71 12.80 -1.63
C GLY A 183 -6.87 11.91 -2.55
N ILE A 184 -6.93 10.59 -2.41
CA ILE A 184 -6.35 9.66 -3.39
C ILE A 184 -7.28 9.40 -4.59
N ILE A 185 -8.58 9.63 -4.39
CA ILE A 185 -9.59 9.40 -5.41
C ILE A 185 -9.56 10.62 -6.36
N PRO A 186 -9.57 10.42 -7.69
CA PRO A 186 -9.44 11.50 -8.67
C PRO A 186 -10.50 12.59 -8.58
#